data_AF-A0A9D8QKB2-F1
#
_entry.id   AF-A0A9D8QKB2-F1
#
_cell.length_a   1.000
_cell.length_b   1.000
_cell.length_c   1.000
_cell.angle_alpha   90.00
_cell.angle_beta   90.00
_cell.angle_gamma   90.00
#
_symmetry.space_group_name_H-M   'P 1'
#
loop_
_entity.id
_entity.type
_entity.pdbx_description
1 polymer ?
#
loop_
_entity_poly.entity_id
_entity_poly.type
_entity_poly.pdbx_seq_one_letter_code
_entity_poly.pdbx_strand_id
1 'polypeptide(L)'
;METLKEVISMIKKLMMAGLTLMLLSACGTDTSNENDNAMNETDTTTNVQTSTTADTNANGDVDVTNPAVSMKEAIDTFLAKYPDAKIESIELDADFGNLRYEIDGFDSAKEYDVVIDASTKEMKVEEVEANHDRDEALDLSNIIEPGEAIEKASAKEEVNGFTPVGWSLEVDDGRTRYSIEFKKGLSEIDIKVDAKTGEIIEVDAD
;
A
#
# COMPACT_ATOMS: atom_id res chain seq x y z
N MET A 1 0.99 26.92 -11.75
CA MET A 1 -0.05 26.03 -11.22
C MET A 1 0.38 24.56 -11.28
N GLU A 2 1.24 24.15 -12.24
CA GLU A 2 1.87 22.80 -12.24
C GLU A 2 2.57 22.43 -10.93
N THR A 3 3.19 23.38 -10.23
CA THR A 3 3.97 23.08 -9.03
C THR A 3 3.15 22.64 -7.81
N LEU A 4 1.83 22.91 -7.76
CA LEU A 4 1.00 22.50 -6.62
C LEU A 4 0.47 21.08 -6.80
N LYS A 5 0.08 20.70 -8.03
CA LYS A 5 -0.29 19.32 -8.37
C LYS A 5 0.89 18.37 -8.20
N GLU A 6 2.09 18.78 -8.61
CA GLU A 6 3.33 18.01 -8.37
C GLU A 6 3.64 17.88 -6.88
N VAL A 7 3.42 18.92 -6.06
CA VAL A 7 3.68 18.85 -4.62
C VAL A 7 2.63 18.00 -3.89
N ILE A 8 1.36 18.04 -4.30
CA ILE A 8 0.31 17.17 -3.74
C ILE A 8 0.55 15.71 -4.17
N SER A 9 0.88 15.48 -5.43
CA SER A 9 1.32 14.17 -5.93
C SER A 9 2.56 13.67 -5.20
N MET A 10 3.54 14.54 -4.93
CA MET A 10 4.72 14.21 -4.12
C MET A 10 4.38 13.93 -2.65
N ILE A 11 3.38 14.60 -2.07
CA ILE A 11 2.92 14.30 -0.69
C ILE A 11 2.18 12.96 -0.66
N LYS A 12 1.39 12.63 -1.68
CA LYS A 12 0.75 11.31 -1.84
C LYS A 12 1.81 10.20 -2.03
N LYS A 13 2.80 10.42 -2.90
CA LYS A 13 3.98 9.52 -3.02
C LYS A 13 4.76 9.40 -1.70
N LEU A 14 4.85 10.48 -0.93
CA LEU A 14 5.48 10.47 0.39
C LEU A 14 4.65 9.70 1.45
N MET A 15 3.34 9.53 1.25
CA MET A 15 2.51 8.68 2.13
C MET A 15 2.76 7.20 1.84
N MET A 16 2.92 6.82 0.56
CA MET A 16 3.33 5.47 0.12
C MET A 16 4.71 5.09 0.68
N ALA A 17 5.65 6.04 0.72
CA ALA A 17 6.92 5.92 1.45
C ALA A 17 6.68 5.96 2.97
N GLY A 18 6.17 4.85 3.51
CA GLY A 18 5.77 4.62 4.91
C GLY A 18 6.35 5.64 5.88
N LEU A 19 5.51 6.61 6.25
CA LEU A 19 5.88 7.75 7.08
C LEU A 19 6.23 7.26 8.49
N THR A 20 7.47 6.80 8.71
CA THR A 20 8.02 6.64 10.05
C THR A 20 8.17 8.03 10.65
N LEU A 21 7.13 8.51 11.36
CA LEU A 21 7.25 9.68 12.22
C LEU A 21 8.27 9.36 13.33
N MET A 22 9.53 9.73 13.10
CA MET A 22 10.50 9.88 14.17
C MET A 22 10.06 11.06 15.06
N LEU A 23 9.33 10.76 16.12
CA LEU A 23 9.20 11.69 17.23
C LEU A 23 10.53 11.69 18.01
N LEU A 24 11.42 12.63 17.64
CA LEU A 24 12.50 13.02 18.54
C LEU A 24 11.88 13.72 19.75
N SER A 25 11.84 13.01 20.87
CA SER A 25 11.82 13.63 22.20
C SER A 25 13.06 13.19 22.95
N ALA A 26 13.90 14.18 23.16
CA ALA A 26 15.22 14.10 23.76
C ALA A 26 15.17 13.93 25.29
N CYS A 27 16.25 13.30 25.78
CA CYS A 27 16.93 13.48 27.06
C CYS A 27 16.50 12.62 28.27
N GLY A 28 17.44 11.79 28.70
CA GLY A 28 17.47 11.11 30.00
C GLY A 28 18.64 10.13 30.09
N THR A 29 19.80 10.59 30.54
CA THR A 29 21.12 9.93 30.57
C THR A 29 21.33 8.90 31.68
N ASP A 30 22.26 7.98 31.37
CA ASP A 30 23.24 7.27 32.22
C ASP A 30 22.81 6.16 33.20
N THR A 31 23.30 4.92 32.96
CA THR A 31 24.44 4.32 33.70
C THR A 31 24.50 2.76 33.62
N SER A 32 25.65 2.29 33.11
CA SER A 32 26.45 1.08 33.43
C SER A 32 26.01 -0.38 33.15
N ASN A 33 26.92 -1.05 32.42
CA ASN A 33 27.71 -2.25 32.79
C ASN A 33 27.54 -3.56 31.98
N GLU A 34 28.56 -3.80 31.14
CA GLU A 34 29.42 -5.00 30.96
C GLU A 34 28.84 -6.43 30.83
N ASN A 35 29.16 -7.06 29.67
CA ASN A 35 29.84 -8.36 29.43
C ASN A 35 29.65 -9.52 30.43
N ASP A 36 29.56 -10.81 30.07
CA ASP A 36 30.23 -11.55 28.99
C ASP A 36 29.69 -13.01 28.88
N ASN A 37 29.81 -13.59 27.68
CA ASN A 37 30.30 -14.94 27.38
C ASN A 37 29.58 -16.23 27.88
N ALA A 38 29.21 -17.13 26.95
CA ALA A 38 29.88 -18.43 26.75
C ALA A 38 29.04 -19.48 25.99
N MET A 39 29.79 -20.30 25.25
CA MET A 39 29.46 -21.25 24.19
C MET A 39 29.34 -22.69 24.72
N ASN A 40 28.57 -23.57 24.08
CA ASN A 40 28.88 -25.01 24.02
C ASN A 40 28.21 -25.73 22.84
N GLU A 41 29.03 -26.45 22.05
CA GLU A 41 28.64 -27.38 20.99
C GLU A 41 28.38 -28.81 21.52
N THR A 42 27.73 -29.69 20.73
CA THR A 42 28.26 -31.00 20.22
C THR A 42 27.13 -31.93 19.71
N ASP A 43 26.99 -32.01 18.37
CA ASP A 43 27.11 -33.19 17.48
C ASP A 43 26.02 -34.29 17.25
N THR A 44 25.81 -34.57 15.94
CA THR A 44 25.52 -35.85 15.23
C THR A 44 24.07 -36.35 14.93
N THR A 45 23.61 -36.05 13.69
CA THR A 45 23.36 -36.98 12.54
C THR A 45 21.96 -37.55 12.15
N THR A 46 21.56 -37.19 10.91
CA THR A 46 20.71 -37.84 9.86
C THR A 46 19.16 -37.78 9.89
N ASN A 47 18.64 -36.74 9.24
CA ASN A 47 17.87 -36.72 7.97
C ASN A 47 16.74 -37.75 7.71
N VAL A 48 15.48 -37.30 7.77
CA VAL A 48 14.50 -37.29 6.65
C VAL A 48 13.52 -36.13 6.86
N GLN A 49 13.70 -35.06 6.08
CA GLN A 49 12.92 -33.83 6.12
C GLN A 49 11.67 -33.97 5.23
N THR A 50 10.50 -34.03 5.85
CA THR A 50 9.22 -33.65 5.25
C THR A 50 8.46 -32.92 6.33
N SER A 51 8.58 -31.59 6.35
CA SER A 51 7.77 -30.70 7.18
C SER A 51 7.91 -29.29 6.61
N THR A 52 6.79 -28.75 6.16
CA THR A 52 6.37 -27.36 6.32
C THR A 52 7.19 -26.61 7.36
N THR A 53 8.05 -25.70 6.90
CA THR A 53 8.69 -24.69 7.75
C THR A 53 7.69 -23.58 8.00
N ALA A 54 7.00 -23.68 9.13
CA ALA A 54 6.62 -22.49 9.89
C ALA A 54 7.91 -21.93 10.50
N ASP A 55 8.48 -20.92 9.84
CA ASP A 55 9.49 -20.05 10.43
C ASP A 55 8.77 -18.77 10.89
N THR A 56 8.51 -18.69 12.19
CA THR A 56 8.08 -17.46 12.84
C THR A 56 9.26 -16.48 12.92
N ASN A 57 9.42 -15.69 11.86
CA ASN A 57 9.91 -14.32 11.97
C ASN A 57 8.67 -13.43 12.14
N ALA A 58 8.53 -12.81 13.30
CA ALA A 58 7.47 -11.85 13.57
C ALA A 58 7.74 -10.54 12.81
N ASN A 59 7.43 -10.54 11.52
CA ASN A 59 7.02 -9.37 10.77
C ASN A 59 5.76 -9.83 10.05
N GLY A 60 4.59 -9.31 10.43
CA GLY A 60 3.30 -9.78 9.91
C GLY A 60 3.29 -9.61 8.40
N ASP A 61 3.42 -10.72 7.67
CA ASP A 61 3.31 -10.72 6.21
C ASP A 61 1.85 -10.50 5.87
N VAL A 62 1.54 -9.35 5.29
CA VAL A 62 0.18 -8.93 5.00
C VAL A 62 -0.11 -9.23 3.55
N ASP A 63 -1.11 -10.07 3.27
CA ASP A 63 -1.47 -10.47 1.91
C ASP A 63 -2.29 -9.39 1.19
N VAL A 64 -1.58 -8.51 0.48
CA VAL A 64 -2.18 -7.44 -0.36
C VAL A 64 -2.86 -7.96 -1.63
N THR A 65 -2.67 -9.23 -2.00
CA THR A 65 -3.27 -9.81 -3.21
C THR A 65 -4.71 -10.25 -3.00
N ASN A 66 -5.08 -10.57 -1.75
CA ASN A 66 -6.40 -11.09 -1.41
C ASN A 66 -6.86 -10.63 -0.01
N PRO A 67 -7.13 -9.33 0.18
CA PRO A 67 -7.70 -8.82 1.43
C PRO A 67 -9.09 -9.43 1.69
N ALA A 68 -9.46 -9.57 2.97
CA ALA A 68 -10.75 -10.16 3.37
C ALA A 68 -11.95 -9.33 2.91
N VAL A 69 -11.81 -8.01 2.89
CA VAL A 69 -12.69 -7.07 2.18
C VAL A 69 -12.05 -6.79 0.82
N SER A 70 -12.75 -7.13 -0.25
CA SER A 70 -12.29 -6.84 -1.62
C SER A 70 -12.36 -5.34 -1.96
N MET A 71 -11.59 -4.91 -2.96
CA MET A 71 -11.64 -3.54 -3.48
C MET A 71 -13.07 -3.16 -3.88
N LYS A 72 -13.79 -4.09 -4.52
CA LYS A 72 -15.19 -3.90 -4.88
C LYS A 72 -16.07 -3.63 -3.67
N GLU A 73 -15.90 -4.39 -2.59
CA GLU A 73 -16.69 -4.19 -1.38
C GLU A 73 -16.37 -2.85 -0.69
N ALA A 74 -15.11 -2.41 -0.71
CA ALA A 74 -14.72 -1.10 -0.22
C ALA A 74 -15.39 0.02 -1.02
N ILE A 75 -15.34 -0.05 -2.35
CA ILE A 75 -16.04 0.86 -3.28
C ILE A 75 -17.55 0.87 -3.01
N ASP A 76 -18.17 -0.31 -2.93
CA ASP A 76 -19.60 -0.43 -2.67
C ASP A 76 -19.97 0.19 -1.31
N THR A 77 -19.12 0.05 -0.31
CA THR A 77 -19.32 0.64 1.03
C THR A 77 -19.26 2.17 0.96
N PHE A 78 -18.27 2.74 0.26
CA PHE A 78 -18.15 4.18 0.03
C PHE A 78 -19.36 4.75 -0.70
N LEU A 79 -19.72 4.18 -1.85
CA LEU A 79 -20.82 4.68 -2.70
C LEU A 79 -22.20 4.42 -2.09
N ALA A 80 -22.36 3.44 -1.20
CA ALA A 80 -23.60 3.28 -0.44
C ALA A 80 -23.86 4.47 0.51
N LYS A 81 -22.79 5.08 1.06
CA LYS A 81 -22.88 6.26 1.93
C LYS A 81 -22.95 7.56 1.13
N TYR A 82 -22.20 7.64 0.03
CA TYR A 82 -22.11 8.82 -0.85
C TYR A 82 -22.48 8.45 -2.30
N PRO A 83 -23.78 8.30 -2.61
CA PRO A 83 -24.22 7.74 -3.90
C PRO A 83 -23.94 8.64 -5.12
N ASP A 84 -23.77 9.95 -4.90
CA ASP A 84 -23.46 10.92 -5.95
C ASP A 84 -21.95 11.20 -6.07
N ALA A 85 -21.14 10.58 -5.21
CA ALA A 85 -19.69 10.77 -5.23
C ALA A 85 -19.04 10.03 -6.40
N LYS A 86 -17.94 10.61 -6.86
CA LYS A 86 -16.97 10.00 -7.76
C LYS A 86 -15.72 9.65 -6.97
N ILE A 87 -14.94 8.69 -7.46
CA ILE A 87 -13.70 8.24 -6.84
C ILE A 87 -12.53 8.80 -7.64
N GLU A 88 -11.56 9.42 -6.99
CA GLU A 88 -10.31 9.92 -7.58
C GLU A 88 -9.18 8.90 -7.45
N SER A 89 -9.06 8.26 -6.30
CA SER A 89 -8.03 7.28 -6.02
C SER A 89 -8.56 6.14 -5.16
N ILE A 90 -7.90 4.99 -5.25
CA ILE A 90 -8.07 3.88 -4.31
C ILE A 90 -6.67 3.37 -3.96
N GLU A 91 -6.36 3.26 -2.70
CA GLU A 91 -5.11 2.69 -2.20
C GLU A 91 -5.42 1.55 -1.24
N LEU A 92 -4.59 0.50 -1.26
CA LEU A 92 -4.55 -0.55 -0.26
C LEU A 92 -3.11 -0.64 0.27
N ASP A 93 -2.94 -0.31 1.54
CA ASP A 93 -1.67 -0.39 2.25
C ASP A 93 -1.83 -1.12 3.58
N ALA A 94 -0.70 -1.44 4.22
CA ALA A 94 -0.68 -1.98 5.57
C ALA A 94 -0.22 -0.91 6.57
N ASP A 95 -1.10 -0.56 7.51
CA ASP A 95 -0.75 0.30 8.65
C ASP A 95 -0.61 -0.51 9.93
N PHE A 96 0.60 -0.54 10.48
CA PHE A 96 0.97 -1.39 11.61
C PHE A 96 0.54 -2.87 11.44
N GLY A 97 0.60 -3.37 10.20
CA GLY A 97 0.24 -4.75 9.85
C GLY A 97 -1.25 -5.00 9.60
N ASN A 98 -2.09 -3.96 9.58
CA ASN A 98 -3.52 -4.07 9.26
C ASN A 98 -3.78 -3.45 7.88
N LEU A 99 -4.37 -4.21 6.97
CA LEU A 99 -4.77 -3.67 5.68
C LEU A 99 -5.93 -2.69 5.83
N ARG A 100 -5.83 -1.58 5.12
CA ARG A 100 -6.89 -0.60 4.99
C ARG A 100 -6.95 -0.11 3.55
N TYR A 101 -8.16 0.19 3.09
CA TYR A 101 -8.33 0.99 1.90
C TYR A 101 -8.35 2.47 2.28
N GLU A 102 -7.68 3.30 1.49
CA GLU A 102 -7.91 4.74 1.42
C GLU A 102 -8.63 5.03 0.10
N ILE A 103 -9.75 5.74 0.16
CA ILE A 103 -10.53 6.12 -1.02
C ILE A 103 -10.71 7.64 -0.98
N ASP A 104 -10.04 8.32 -1.90
CA ASP A 104 -10.34 9.72 -2.20
C ASP A 104 -11.55 9.78 -3.13
N GLY A 105 -12.49 10.64 -2.80
CA GLY A 105 -13.62 10.91 -3.67
C GLY A 105 -14.18 12.30 -3.52
N PHE A 106 -15.11 12.65 -4.40
CA PHE A 106 -15.76 13.95 -4.33
C PHE A 106 -17.17 13.91 -4.90
N ASP A 107 -18.02 14.82 -4.43
CA ASP A 107 -19.27 15.19 -5.07
C ASP A 107 -19.27 16.69 -5.39
N SER A 108 -20.39 17.25 -5.84
CA SER A 108 -20.44 18.68 -6.19
C SER A 108 -20.09 19.66 -5.06
N ALA A 109 -20.22 19.24 -3.81
CA ALA A 109 -20.10 20.06 -2.60
C ALA A 109 -18.92 19.67 -1.71
N LYS A 110 -18.48 18.40 -1.70
CA LYS A 110 -17.48 17.88 -0.77
C LYS A 110 -16.41 17.05 -1.44
N GLU A 111 -15.25 17.04 -0.81
CA GLU A 111 -14.18 16.04 -0.97
C GLU A 111 -14.21 15.11 0.25
N TYR A 112 -13.90 13.84 0.02
CA TYR A 112 -13.95 12.76 0.98
C TYR A 112 -12.61 12.06 1.00
N ASP A 113 -12.11 11.83 2.19
CA ASP A 113 -10.97 10.98 2.46
C ASP A 113 -11.45 9.86 3.39
N VAL A 114 -11.50 8.64 2.87
CA VAL A 114 -12.21 7.52 3.47
C VAL A 114 -11.27 6.35 3.72
N VAL A 115 -11.12 6.01 4.99
CA VAL A 115 -10.36 4.83 5.41
C VAL A 115 -11.33 3.69 5.74
N ILE A 116 -11.17 2.54 5.08
CA ILE A 116 -11.95 1.32 5.32
C ILE A 116 -11.02 0.20 5.75
N ASP A 117 -11.22 -0.33 6.96
CA ASP A 117 -10.47 -1.50 7.44
C ASP A 117 -10.78 -2.71 6.55
N ALA A 118 -9.74 -3.29 5.94
CA ALA A 118 -9.88 -4.34 4.94
C ALA A 118 -10.14 -5.74 5.53
N SER A 119 -10.34 -5.84 6.85
CA SER A 119 -10.76 -7.06 7.54
C SER A 119 -12.19 -6.99 8.06
N THR A 120 -12.57 -5.84 8.61
CA THR A 120 -13.82 -5.63 9.33
C THR A 120 -14.85 -4.82 8.54
N LYS A 121 -14.41 -4.11 7.49
CA LYS A 121 -15.21 -3.15 6.71
C LYS A 121 -15.64 -1.93 7.55
N GLU A 122 -14.99 -1.68 8.69
CA GLU A 122 -15.21 -0.46 9.47
C GLU A 122 -14.73 0.76 8.67
N MET A 123 -15.58 1.78 8.55
CA MET A 123 -15.30 2.98 7.77
C MET A 123 -15.11 4.20 8.68
N LYS A 124 -14.04 4.95 8.45
CA LYS A 124 -13.78 6.29 8.98
C LYS A 124 -13.74 7.27 7.82
N VAL A 125 -14.22 8.49 8.05
CA VAL A 125 -14.31 9.50 6.99
C VAL A 125 -13.89 10.85 7.53
N GLU A 126 -13.05 11.53 6.76
CA GLU A 126 -12.85 12.97 6.82
C GLU A 126 -13.54 13.63 5.62
N GLU A 127 -14.20 14.76 5.84
CA GLU A 127 -14.93 15.50 4.80
C GLU A 127 -14.51 16.96 4.83
N VAL A 128 -14.23 17.52 3.65
CA VAL A 128 -13.96 18.95 3.48
C VAL A 128 -14.81 19.54 2.36
N GLU A 129 -15.00 20.86 2.35
CA GLU A 129 -15.70 21.53 1.26
C GLU A 129 -14.93 21.38 -0.04
N ALA A 130 -15.62 21.04 -1.12
CA ALA A 130 -15.00 20.81 -2.42
C ALA A 130 -14.33 22.07 -2.94
N ASN A 131 -13.12 21.90 -3.47
CA ASN A 131 -12.42 22.94 -4.18
C ASN A 131 -12.73 22.85 -5.70
N HIS A 132 -12.32 23.87 -6.45
CA HIS A 132 -12.58 23.94 -7.90
C HIS A 132 -11.56 23.16 -8.75
N ASP A 133 -10.44 22.74 -8.17
CA ASP A 133 -9.32 22.06 -8.82
C ASP A 133 -9.27 20.59 -8.38
N ARG A 134 -10.23 19.81 -8.88
CA ARG A 134 -10.32 18.36 -8.63
C ARG A 134 -9.50 17.54 -9.61
N ASP A 135 -9.12 16.35 -9.19
CA ASP A 135 -8.47 15.40 -10.06
C ASP A 135 -9.52 14.62 -10.87
N GLU A 136 -9.03 13.89 -11.87
CA GLU A 136 -9.91 13.16 -12.76
C GLU A 136 -10.47 11.92 -12.06
N ALA A 137 -11.79 11.74 -12.14
CA ALA A 137 -12.43 10.56 -11.56
C ALA A 137 -11.98 9.28 -12.28
N LEU A 138 -11.76 8.21 -11.51
CA LEU A 138 -11.42 6.90 -12.01
C LEU A 138 -12.47 6.37 -13.00
N ASP A 139 -11.98 5.75 -14.08
CA ASP A 139 -12.79 4.88 -14.92
C ASP A 139 -12.58 3.42 -14.49
N LEU A 140 -13.45 2.95 -13.60
CA LEU A 140 -13.44 1.58 -13.08
C LEU A 140 -14.03 0.55 -14.08
N SER A 141 -14.37 0.96 -15.31
CA SER A 141 -14.95 0.05 -16.29
C SER A 141 -13.90 -0.82 -16.99
N ASN A 142 -14.09 -2.14 -16.93
CA ASN A 142 -13.24 -3.14 -17.59
C ASN A 142 -11.75 -3.05 -17.17
N ILE A 143 -11.49 -2.71 -15.91
CA ILE A 143 -10.16 -2.83 -15.34
C ILE A 143 -9.88 -4.28 -14.92
N ILE A 144 -8.61 -4.68 -14.90
CA ILE A 144 -8.15 -5.91 -14.26
C ILE A 144 -8.25 -5.75 -12.74
N GLU A 145 -8.35 -6.86 -12.02
CA GLU A 145 -8.34 -6.84 -10.56
C GLU A 145 -6.91 -6.55 -10.02
N PRO A 146 -6.76 -5.97 -8.82
CA PRO A 146 -5.45 -5.67 -8.24
C PRO A 146 -4.51 -6.88 -8.17
N GLY A 147 -5.04 -8.06 -7.85
CA GLY A 147 -4.26 -9.30 -7.82
C GLY A 147 -3.60 -9.64 -9.18
N GLU A 148 -4.29 -9.38 -10.30
CA GLU A 148 -3.70 -9.57 -11.64
C GLU A 148 -2.62 -8.52 -11.94
N ALA A 149 -2.82 -7.27 -11.52
CA ALA A 149 -1.81 -6.23 -11.67
C ALA A 149 -0.54 -6.56 -10.86
N ILE A 150 -0.70 -7.01 -9.61
CA ILE A 150 0.39 -7.47 -8.75
C ILE A 150 1.11 -8.67 -9.36
N GLU A 151 0.37 -9.66 -9.90
CA GLU A 151 0.97 -10.82 -10.57
C GLU A 151 1.86 -10.39 -11.75
N LYS A 152 1.37 -9.47 -12.60
CA LYS A 152 2.12 -8.97 -13.75
C LYS A 152 3.35 -8.17 -13.33
N ALA A 153 3.21 -7.31 -12.32
CA ALA A 153 4.33 -6.54 -11.78
C ALA A 153 5.39 -7.45 -11.13
N SER A 154 4.96 -8.47 -10.38
CA SER A 154 5.84 -9.43 -9.71
C SER A 154 6.67 -10.30 -10.68
N ALA A 155 6.29 -10.36 -11.95
CA ALA A 155 7.04 -11.06 -12.99
C ALA A 155 8.28 -10.28 -13.50
N LYS A 156 8.49 -9.05 -13.03
CA LYS A 156 9.61 -8.19 -13.43
C LYS A 156 10.89 -8.56 -12.67
N GLU A 157 12.02 -8.63 -13.37
CA GLU A 157 13.30 -9.04 -12.76
C GLU A 157 13.78 -8.05 -11.69
N GLU A 158 13.40 -6.78 -11.82
CA GLU A 158 13.74 -5.67 -10.94
C GLU A 158 13.25 -5.91 -9.50
N VAL A 159 12.11 -6.58 -9.34
CA VAL A 159 11.50 -6.88 -8.03
C VAL A 159 11.85 -8.28 -7.52
N ASN A 160 12.85 -8.95 -8.10
CA ASN A 160 13.32 -10.25 -7.61
C ASN A 160 13.81 -10.17 -6.15
N GLY A 161 13.08 -10.84 -5.26
CA GLY A 161 13.35 -10.84 -3.83
C GLY A 161 12.88 -9.58 -3.09
N PHE A 162 12.01 -8.79 -3.72
CA PHE A 162 11.12 -7.84 -3.05
C PHE A 162 9.75 -8.49 -2.83
N THR A 163 8.97 -7.93 -1.90
CA THR A 163 7.59 -8.36 -1.60
C THR A 163 6.64 -7.20 -1.92
N PRO A 164 5.50 -7.44 -2.61
CA PRO A 164 4.49 -6.41 -2.77
C PRO A 164 3.88 -6.07 -1.40
N VAL A 165 3.75 -4.79 -1.08
CA VAL A 165 3.27 -4.33 0.23
C VAL A 165 2.09 -3.37 0.16
N GLY A 166 1.74 -2.91 -1.04
CA GLY A 166 0.60 -2.05 -1.27
C GLY A 166 0.38 -1.81 -2.76
N TRP A 167 -0.73 -1.16 -3.05
CA TRP A 167 -1.00 -0.65 -4.39
C TRP A 167 -1.93 0.55 -4.34
N SER A 168 -1.80 1.44 -5.32
CA SER A 168 -2.78 2.49 -5.61
C SER A 168 -3.34 2.36 -7.01
N LEU A 169 -4.52 2.93 -7.22
CA LEU A 169 -5.22 3.06 -8.49
C LEU A 169 -5.65 4.51 -8.66
N GLU A 170 -5.08 5.20 -9.64
CA GLU A 170 -5.32 6.62 -9.90
C GLU A 170 -5.30 6.93 -11.41
N VAL A 171 -5.71 8.14 -11.79
CA VAL A 171 -5.58 8.61 -13.18
C VAL A 171 -4.19 9.24 -13.37
N ASP A 172 -3.36 8.60 -14.21
CA ASP A 172 -2.04 9.07 -14.60
C ASP A 172 -1.99 9.26 -16.14
N ASP A 173 -1.72 10.49 -16.57
CA ASP A 173 -1.86 10.98 -17.95
C ASP A 173 -3.22 10.63 -18.61
N GLY A 174 -4.32 10.82 -17.88
CA GLY A 174 -5.68 10.55 -18.39
C GLY A 174 -5.99 9.07 -18.56
N ARG A 175 -5.21 8.17 -17.95
CA ARG A 175 -5.47 6.73 -17.92
C ARG A 175 -5.45 6.22 -16.49
N THR A 176 -6.41 5.38 -16.15
CA THR A 176 -6.38 4.66 -14.88
C THR A 176 -5.23 3.65 -14.87
N ARG A 177 -4.31 3.79 -13.90
CA ARG A 177 -3.14 2.92 -13.74
C ARG A 177 -3.06 2.44 -12.29
N TYR A 178 -2.63 1.19 -12.13
CA TYR A 178 -2.14 0.72 -10.85
C TYR A 178 -0.70 1.20 -10.64
N SER A 179 -0.33 1.56 -9.41
CA SER A 179 1.06 1.55 -8.94
C SER A 179 1.19 0.44 -7.92
N ILE A 180 2.07 -0.53 -8.16
CA ILE A 180 2.34 -1.64 -7.23
C ILE A 180 3.64 -1.37 -6.51
N GLU A 181 3.58 -1.24 -5.18
CA GLU A 181 4.74 -0.96 -4.35
C GLU A 181 5.37 -2.26 -3.85
N PHE A 182 6.67 -2.40 -4.05
CA PHE A 182 7.48 -3.54 -3.62
C PHE A 182 8.55 -3.10 -2.62
N LYS A 183 8.72 -3.84 -1.51
CA LYS A 183 9.75 -3.55 -0.50
C LYS A 183 10.75 -4.68 -0.29
N LYS A 184 11.99 -4.29 0.00
CA LYS A 184 13.07 -5.15 0.48
C LYS A 184 13.96 -4.39 1.46
N GLY A 185 13.71 -4.57 2.75
CA GLY A 185 14.39 -3.79 3.79
C GLY A 185 13.95 -2.33 3.72
N LEU A 186 14.85 -1.43 3.34
CA LEU A 186 14.56 0.00 3.16
C LEU A 186 14.49 0.41 1.68
N SER A 187 14.62 -0.54 0.75
CA SER A 187 14.52 -0.28 -0.69
C SER A 187 13.08 -0.49 -1.15
N GLU A 188 12.62 0.41 -2.01
CA GLU A 188 11.27 0.46 -2.54
C GLU A 188 11.35 0.51 -4.08
N ILE A 189 10.42 -0.19 -4.74
CA ILE A 189 10.25 -0.17 -6.20
C ILE A 189 8.77 -0.05 -6.49
N ASP A 190 8.41 0.93 -7.29
CA ASP A 190 7.05 1.12 -7.80
C ASP A 190 6.96 0.67 -9.25
N ILE A 191 5.96 -0.17 -9.55
CA ILE A 191 5.68 -0.61 -10.92
C ILE A 191 4.30 -0.11 -11.33
N LYS A 192 4.25 0.74 -12.36
CA LYS A 192 2.99 1.19 -12.94
C LYS A 192 2.46 0.20 -13.96
N VAL A 193 1.19 -0.14 -13.85
CA VAL A 193 0.49 -1.08 -14.72
C VAL A 193 -0.77 -0.42 -15.28
N ASP A 194 -0.99 -0.46 -16.59
CA ASP A 194 -2.24 0.04 -17.19
C ASP A 194 -3.42 -0.82 -16.72
N ALA A 195 -4.41 -0.19 -16.09
CA ALA A 195 -5.46 -0.92 -15.39
C ALA A 195 -6.40 -1.68 -16.33
N LYS A 196 -6.47 -1.33 -17.62
CA LYS A 196 -7.38 -2.01 -18.57
C LYS A 196 -6.69 -3.17 -19.29
N THR A 197 -5.41 -3.04 -19.57
CA THR A 197 -4.65 -3.99 -20.39
C THR A 197 -3.73 -4.88 -19.56
N GLY A 198 -3.31 -4.40 -18.39
CA GLY A 198 -2.25 -5.00 -17.58
C GLY A 198 -0.84 -4.82 -18.16
N GLU A 199 -0.65 -3.94 -19.14
CA GLU A 199 0.69 -3.64 -19.65
C GLU A 199 1.52 -2.90 -18.61
N ILE A 200 2.79 -3.29 -18.44
CA ILE A 200 3.74 -2.58 -17.59
C ILE A 200 4.14 -1.28 -18.29
N ILE A 201 3.92 -0.15 -17.62
CA ILE A 201 4.14 1.20 -18.17
C ILE A 201 5.46 1.79 -17.68
N GLU A 202 5.76 1.62 -16.40
CA GLU A 202 6.92 2.24 -15.75
C GLU A 202 7.43 1.32 -14.64
N VAL A 203 8.74 1.34 -14.41
CA VAL A 203 9.40 0.76 -13.25
C VAL A 203 10.25 1.87 -12.67
N ASP A 204 9.91 2.32 -11.47
CA ASP A 204 10.61 3.36 -10.73
C ASP A 204 11.26 2.72 -9.49
N ALA A 205 12.53 3.03 -9.25
CA ALA A 205 13.30 2.44 -8.17
C ALA A 205 14.03 3.54 -7.41
N ASP A 206 13.81 3.59 -6.10
CA ASP A 206 14.40 4.58 -5.19
C ASP A 206 15.85 4.25 -4.77
#